data_AF-A0A645IQJ5-F1
#
_entry.id   AF-A0A645IQJ5-F1
#
_cell.length_a   1.000
_cell.length_b   1.000
_cell.length_c   1.000
_cell.angle_alpha   90.00
_cell.angle_beta   90.00
_cell.angle_gamma   90.00
#
_symmetry.space_group_name_H-M   'P 1'
#
loop_
_entity.id
_entity.type
_entity.pdbx_description
1 polymer ?
#
loop_
_entity_poly.entity_id
_entity_poly.type
_entity_poly.pdbx_seq_one_letter_code
_entity_poly.pdbx_strand_id
1 'polypeptide(L)'
;MDHFRQRKNTSSIDEIEDIPVENDPLCGVIQLEQTAALSKLIQALPEEDRELLRLRFLAEMSFPEIARILHRNEEAVKKTIYRLLARLHSQLEVSNE
;
A
#
# COMPACT_ATOMS: atom_id res chain seq x y z
N MET A 1 9.98 -25.14 -66.00
CA MET A 1 9.00 -26.12 -65.53
C MET A 1 8.89 -25.98 -64.03
N ASP A 2 7.80 -25.32 -63.62
CA ASP A 2 6.96 -25.61 -62.44
C ASP A 2 7.54 -25.38 -61.03
N HIS A 3 7.05 -24.34 -60.32
CA HIS A 3 5.93 -24.35 -59.34
C HIS A 3 6.32 -25.13 -58.06
N PHE A 4 6.29 -24.61 -56.82
CA PHE A 4 5.39 -23.65 -56.19
C PHE A 4 5.96 -23.25 -54.81
N ARG A 5 5.58 -22.07 -54.30
CA ARG A 5 5.87 -21.59 -52.94
C ARG A 5 5.37 -22.56 -51.85
N GLN A 6 6.10 -22.65 -50.73
CA GLN A 6 5.45 -22.80 -49.43
C GLN A 6 6.16 -21.99 -48.34
N ARG A 7 5.49 -20.91 -47.91
CA ARG A 7 5.76 -20.22 -46.65
C ARG A 7 5.45 -21.17 -45.49
N LYS A 8 6.29 -21.16 -44.45
CA LYS A 8 5.81 -21.31 -43.07
C LYS A 8 6.73 -20.59 -42.09
N ASN A 9 6.18 -19.48 -41.61
CA ASN A 9 6.37 -18.80 -40.32
C ASN A 9 7.78 -18.47 -39.85
N THR A 10 8.14 -17.22 -40.11
CA THR A 10 8.70 -16.32 -39.09
C THR A 10 7.81 -16.38 -37.84
N SER A 11 8.17 -17.21 -36.86
CA SER A 11 7.63 -17.09 -35.51
C SER A 11 8.52 -16.11 -34.76
N SER A 12 7.89 -15.04 -34.31
CA SER A 12 8.45 -13.83 -33.73
C SER A 12 9.27 -14.07 -32.46
N ILE A 13 10.19 -13.15 -32.20
CA ILE A 13 10.83 -12.92 -30.90
C ILE A 13 9.76 -12.35 -29.94
N ASP A 14 8.68 -13.09 -29.72
CA ASP A 14 7.49 -12.63 -28.97
C ASP A 14 7.08 -13.63 -27.88
N GLU A 15 7.92 -14.64 -27.65
CA GLU A 15 7.87 -15.49 -26.45
C GLU A 15 9.04 -15.09 -25.55
N ILE A 16 9.05 -13.82 -25.13
CA ILE A 16 9.61 -13.52 -23.82
C ILE A 16 8.59 -14.11 -22.87
N GLU A 17 8.81 -15.36 -22.46
CA GLU A 17 8.19 -15.89 -21.24
C GLU A 17 8.32 -14.79 -20.19
N ASP A 18 7.19 -14.42 -19.59
CA ASP A 18 7.10 -13.45 -18.51
C ASP A 18 7.90 -14.02 -17.33
N ILE A 19 9.23 -13.84 -17.38
CA ILE A 19 10.12 -14.13 -16.27
C ILE A 19 9.57 -13.25 -15.16
N PRO A 20 9.05 -13.82 -14.06
CA PRO A 20 8.71 -13.01 -12.91
C PRO A 20 10.00 -12.29 -12.57
N VAL A 21 10.02 -10.96 -12.75
CA VAL A 21 11.14 -10.13 -12.32
C VAL A 21 11.18 -10.32 -10.81
N GLU A 22 11.97 -11.30 -10.41
CA GLU A 22 12.15 -11.72 -9.04
C GLU A 22 12.75 -10.51 -8.34
N ASN A 23 11.85 -9.80 -7.63
CA ASN A 23 12.08 -8.69 -6.73
C ASN A 23 13.34 -7.88 -7.02
N ASP A 24 13.18 -6.70 -7.65
CA ASP A 24 14.22 -5.67 -7.62
C ASP A 24 14.70 -5.52 -6.15
N PRO A 25 15.93 -5.94 -5.81
CA PRO A 25 16.40 -5.93 -4.44
C PRO A 25 16.44 -4.52 -3.86
N LEU A 26 16.58 -3.50 -4.72
CA LEU A 26 16.47 -2.10 -4.31
C LEU A 26 15.04 -1.76 -3.87
N CYS A 27 14.02 -2.19 -4.63
CA CYS A 27 12.62 -2.04 -4.25
C CYS A 27 12.31 -2.72 -2.91
N GLY A 28 12.85 -3.91 -2.67
CA GLY A 28 12.71 -4.61 -1.39
C GLY A 28 13.32 -3.85 -0.21
N VAL A 29 14.52 -3.27 -0.39
CA VAL A 29 15.18 -2.45 0.64
C VAL A 29 14.37 -1.18 0.94
N ILE A 30 13.90 -0.48 -0.09
CA ILE A 30 13.07 0.73 0.06
C ILE A 30 11.78 0.43 0.83
N GLN A 31 11.09 -0.68 0.52
CA GLN A 31 9.88 -1.08 1.24
C GLN A 31 10.15 -1.40 2.72
N LEU A 32 11.27 -2.07 3.01
CA LEU A 32 11.66 -2.38 4.38
C LEU A 32 11.92 -1.10 5.19
N GLU A 33 12.63 -0.12 4.61
CA GLU A 33 12.90 1.18 5.22
C GLU A 33 11.61 1.97 5.48
N GLN A 34 10.71 2.05 4.49
CA GLN A 34 9.42 2.72 4.63
C GLN A 34 8.55 2.06 5.71
N THR A 35 8.51 0.72 5.75
CA THR A 35 7.76 -0.04 6.75
C THR A 35 8.33 0.21 8.15
N ALA A 36 9.66 0.24 8.30
CA ALA A 36 10.32 0.53 9.57
C ALA A 36 10.04 1.98 10.04
N ALA A 37 10.09 2.95 9.12
CA ALA A 37 9.77 4.35 9.41
C ALA A 37 8.30 4.51 9.84
N LEU A 38 7.35 3.96 9.06
CA LEU A 38 5.93 4.00 9.40
C LEU A 38 5.64 3.33 10.75
N SER A 39 6.26 2.19 11.04
CA SER A 39 6.11 1.51 12.33
C SER A 39 6.53 2.40 13.50
N LYS A 40 7.64 3.13 13.39
CA LYS A 40 8.07 4.10 14.41
C LYS A 40 7.06 5.24 14.59
N LEU A 41 6.55 5.78 13.48
CA LEU A 41 5.55 6.86 13.53
C LEU A 41 4.25 6.40 14.20
N ILE A 42 3.76 5.21 13.84
CA ILE A 42 2.58 4.60 14.47
C ILE A 42 2.82 4.36 15.97
N GLN A 43 4.01 3.87 16.36
CA GLN A 43 4.35 3.65 17.77
C GLN A 43 4.42 4.93 18.59
N ALA A 44 4.77 6.06 17.98
CA ALA A 44 4.83 7.37 18.62
C ALA A 44 3.44 8.04 18.75
N LEU A 45 2.40 7.50 18.12
CA LEU A 45 1.04 8.02 18.25
C LEU A 45 0.53 7.84 19.70
N PRO A 46 -0.29 8.78 20.21
CA PRO A 46 -1.09 8.56 21.40
C PRO A 46 -1.92 7.26 21.31
N GLU A 47 -2.18 6.61 22.45
CA GLU A 47 -2.90 5.32 22.45
C GLU A 47 -4.28 5.42 21.80
N GLU A 48 -5.01 6.51 22.04
CA GLU A 48 -6.32 6.74 21.41
C GLU A 48 -6.22 6.82 19.88
N ASP A 49 -5.16 7.44 19.36
CA ASP A 49 -4.92 7.57 17.92
C ASP A 49 -4.56 6.20 17.30
N ARG A 50 -3.74 5.39 18.00
CA ARG A 50 -3.43 4.02 17.58
C ARG A 50 -4.68 3.14 17.57
N GLU A 51 -5.51 3.27 18.59
CA GLU A 51 -6.72 2.47 18.72
C GLU A 51 -7.72 2.77 17.59
N LEU A 52 -7.86 4.03 17.19
CA LEU A 52 -8.65 4.40 16.02
C LEU A 52 -8.15 3.70 14.74
N LEU A 53 -6.84 3.61 14.55
CA LEU A 53 -6.26 2.90 13.40
C LEU A 53 -6.48 1.38 13.49
N ARG A 54 -6.32 0.78 14.68
CA ARG A 54 -6.60 -0.65 14.88
C ARG A 54 -8.05 -0.98 14.57
N LEU A 55 -8.99 -0.24 15.13
CA LEU A 55 -10.41 -0.46 14.88
C LEU A 55 -10.74 -0.29 13.39
N ARG A 56 -10.16 0.71 12.72
CA ARG A 56 -10.44 0.97 11.31
C ARG A 56 -9.83 -0.05 10.35
N PHE A 57 -8.59 -0.46 10.57
CA PHE A 57 -7.82 -1.22 9.58
C PHE A 57 -7.53 -2.66 9.99
N LEU A 58 -7.40 -2.96 11.28
CA LEU A 58 -7.19 -4.33 11.77
C LEU A 58 -8.50 -5.04 12.03
N ALA A 59 -9.48 -4.34 12.62
CA ALA A 59 -10.83 -4.87 12.86
C ALA A 59 -11.82 -4.54 11.73
N GLU A 60 -11.35 -3.88 10.67
CA GLU A 60 -12.14 -3.51 9.47
C GLU A 60 -13.46 -2.76 9.75
N MET A 61 -13.55 -2.06 10.88
CA MET A 61 -14.78 -1.41 11.30
C MET A 61 -15.10 -0.16 10.47
N SER A 62 -16.38 0.07 10.25
CA SER A 62 -16.88 1.30 9.64
C SER A 62 -16.86 2.48 10.63
N PHE A 63 -16.82 3.72 10.13
CA PHE A 63 -16.87 4.90 11.00
C PHE A 63 -18.07 4.93 11.97
N PRO A 64 -19.31 4.58 11.54
CA PRO A 64 -20.44 4.50 12.47
C PRO A 64 -20.27 3.47 13.59
N GLU A 65 -19.59 2.35 13.33
CA GLU A 65 -19.36 1.31 14.33
C GLU A 65 -18.31 1.74 15.35
N ILE A 66 -17.21 2.32 14.88
CA ILE A 66 -16.17 2.90 15.74
C ILE A 66 -16.76 4.01 16.63
N ALA A 67 -17.59 4.88 16.05
CA ALA A 67 -18.27 5.95 16.77
C ALA A 67 -19.17 5.41 17.90
N ARG A 68 -19.91 4.33 17.62
CA ARG A 68 -20.74 3.64 18.61
C ARG A 68 -19.92 3.03 19.74
N ILE A 69 -18.81 2.34 19.43
CA ILE A 69 -17.93 1.71 20.43
C ILE A 69 -17.27 2.76 21.33
N LEU A 70 -16.80 3.86 20.74
CA LEU A 70 -16.10 4.92 21.47
C LEU A 70 -17.04 5.94 22.11
N HIS A 71 -18.36 5.81 21.92
CA HIS A 71 -19.37 6.81 22.32
C HIS A 71 -19.04 8.23 21.82
N ARG A 72 -18.56 8.33 20.58
CA ARG A 72 -18.17 9.59 19.92
C ARG A 72 -19.07 9.88 18.73
N ASN A 73 -19.01 11.12 18.23
CA ASN A 73 -19.67 11.50 16.98
C ASN A 73 -18.92 10.90 15.77
N GLU A 74 -19.66 10.35 14.80
CA GLU A 74 -19.08 9.73 13.59
C GLU A 74 -18.21 10.68 12.77
N GLU A 75 -18.64 11.93 12.57
CA GLU A 75 -17.84 12.92 11.84
C GLU A 75 -16.55 13.24 12.57
N ALA A 76 -16.57 13.28 13.91
CA ALA A 76 -15.37 13.50 14.71
C ALA A 76 -14.38 12.34 14.55
N VAL A 77 -14.86 11.09 14.56
CA VAL A 77 -14.03 9.89 14.29
C VAL A 77 -13.43 9.97 12.89
N LYS A 78 -14.24 10.26 11.87
CA LYS A 78 -13.80 10.40 10.48
C LYS A 78 -12.74 11.49 10.30
N LYS A 79 -12.97 12.69 10.85
CA LYS A 79 -12.01 13.80 10.82
C LYS A 79 -10.71 13.44 11.53
N THR A 80 -10.78 12.75 12.66
CA THR A 80 -9.59 12.33 13.41
C THR A 80 -8.77 11.34 12.60
N ILE A 81 -9.38 10.30 12.04
CA ILE A 81 -8.68 9.30 11.21
C ILE A 81 -8.03 9.95 9.99
N TYR A 82 -8.73 10.83 9.26
CA TYR A 82 -8.11 11.50 8.11
C TYR A 82 -6.95 12.40 8.50
N ARG A 83 -7.05 13.15 9.62
CA ARG A 83 -5.95 13.96 10.13
C ARG A 83 -4.74 13.10 10.53
N LEU A 84 -4.98 11.92 11.09
CA LEU A 84 -3.93 10.97 11.41
C LEU A 84 -3.21 10.46 10.17
N LEU A 85 -3.95 10.03 9.16
CA LEU A 85 -3.38 9.57 7.89
C LEU A 85 -2.57 10.67 7.20
N ALA A 86 -3.10 11.90 7.13
CA ALA A 86 -2.38 13.05 6.58
C ALA A 86 -1.09 13.33 7.34
N ARG A 87 -1.13 13.31 8.69
CA ARG A 87 0.06 13.49 9.53
C ARG A 87 1.12 12.42 9.28
N LEU A 88 0.71 11.15 9.23
CA LEU A 88 1.62 10.03 8.96
C LEU A 88 2.27 10.14 7.57
N HIS A 89 1.48 10.51 6.56
CA HIS A 89 1.98 10.72 5.20
C HIS A 89 3.03 11.83 5.14
N SER A 90 2.74 13.01 5.69
CA SER A 90 3.69 14.13 5.69
C SER A 90 4.96 13.81 6.48
N GLN A 91 4.87 13.04 7.56
CA GLN A 91 6.05 12.63 8.34
C GLN A 91 6.92 11.60 7.60
N LEU A 92 6.32 10.72 6.80
CA LEU A 92 7.05 9.79 5.93
C LEU A 92 7.78 10.54 4.81
N GLU A 93 7.13 11.51 4.16
CA GLU A 93 7.76 12.32 3.11
C GLU A 93 8.99 13.09 3.64
N VAL A 94 8.86 13.75 4.79
CA VAL A 94 9.97 14.49 5.42
C VAL A 94 11.12 13.57 5.85
N SER A 95 10.84 12.31 6.18
CA SER A 95 11.88 11.35 6.56
C SER A 95 12.68 10.82 5.36
N ASN A 96 12.21 11.10 4.13
CA ASN A 96 12.76 10.57 2.89
C ASN A 96 13.44 11.66 2.02
N GLU A 97 13.56 12.88 2.54
CA GLU A 97 14.36 14.00 2.03
C GLU A 97 15.68 14.14 2.81
#